data_AF-A0A7D9JJR9-F1
#
_entry.id   AF-A0A7D9JJR9-F1
#
_cell.length_a   1.000
_cell.length_b   1.000
_cell.length_c   1.000
_cell.angle_alpha   90.00
_cell.angle_beta   90.00
_cell.angle_gamma   90.00
#
_symmetry.space_group_name_H-M   'P 1'
#
loop_
_entity.id
_entity.type
_entity.pdbx_description
1 polymer ?
#
loop_
_entity_poly.entity_id
_entity_poly.type
_entity_poly.pdbx_seq_one_letter_code
_entity_poly.pdbx_strand_id
1 'polypeptide(L)'
;MKPHMHAIIVEVVFPIMCYTDEDQELWEDDPYEFIRFKYDVYEDFVSPVTAAQCLLRSATEKRKQVLDPVMNFCVQILNTPAETRDPRQKDGILHMIGTLSDILLKKKKYKDHMESMLVHHVFAETTSPLGYMRAR
;
A
#
# COMPACT_ATOMS: atom_id res chain seq x y z
N MET A 1 21.95 -4.74 -7.70
CA MET A 1 20.64 -4.12 -7.33
C MET A 1 19.43 -4.67 -8.08
N LYS A 2 19.40 -4.76 -9.42
CA LYS A 2 18.22 -5.29 -10.16
C LYS A 2 17.65 -6.63 -9.64
N PRO A 3 18.47 -7.69 -9.38
CA PRO A 3 17.94 -8.96 -8.89
C PRO A 3 17.42 -8.92 -7.44
N HIS A 4 17.82 -7.91 -6.66
CA HIS A 4 17.43 -7.76 -5.26
C HIS A 4 16.29 -6.75 -5.07
N MET A 5 15.86 -6.07 -6.13
CA MET A 5 14.85 -5.02 -6.02
C MET A 5 13.50 -5.55 -5.54
N HIS A 6 13.13 -6.74 -5.98
CA HIS A 6 11.91 -7.38 -5.50
C HIS A 6 12.00 -7.72 -4.00
N ALA A 7 13.11 -8.31 -3.56
CA ALA A 7 13.34 -8.61 -2.14
C ALA A 7 13.31 -7.34 -1.28
N ILE A 8 13.97 -6.26 -1.69
CA ILE A 8 13.93 -4.97 -0.98
C ILE A 8 12.50 -4.44 -0.87
N ILE A 9 11.71 -4.55 -1.94
CA ILE A 9 10.31 -4.09 -1.90
C ILE A 9 9.47 -4.93 -0.93
N VAL A 10 9.63 -6.25 -0.95
CA VAL A 10 8.83 -7.16 -0.11
C VAL A 10 9.28 -7.14 1.35
N GLU A 11 10.58 -7.11 1.62
CA GLU A 11 11.13 -7.26 2.98
C GLU A 11 11.31 -5.93 3.71
N VAL A 12 11.40 -4.80 2.99
CA VAL A 12 11.66 -3.48 3.59
C VAL A 12 10.54 -2.50 3.31
N VAL A 13 10.20 -2.27 2.03
CA VAL A 13 9.20 -1.26 1.66
C VAL A 13 7.81 -1.65 2.14
N PHE A 14 7.41 -2.91 1.91
CA PHE A 14 6.07 -3.37 2.25
C PHE A 14 5.76 -3.26 3.76
N PRO A 15 6.61 -3.75 4.69
CA PRO A 15 6.37 -3.56 6.12
C PRO A 15 6.24 -2.09 6.55
N ILE A 16 7.05 -1.19 5.97
CA ILE A 16 6.97 0.26 6.25
C ILE A 16 5.65 0.87 5.77
N MET A 17 5.06 0.31 4.70
CA MET A 17 3.80 0.81 4.15
C MET A 17 2.56 0.23 4.84
N CYS A 18 2.72 -0.80 5.66
CA CYS A 18 1.64 -1.41 6.43
C CYS A 18 1.28 -0.56 7.65
N TYR A 19 0.04 -0.66 8.08
CA TYR A 19 -0.42 -0.11 9.36
C TYR A 19 0.33 -0.77 10.53
N THR A 20 0.89 0.04 11.44
CA THR A 20 1.74 -0.44 12.54
C THR A 20 1.02 -0.48 13.89
N ASP A 21 1.71 -0.95 14.94
CA ASP A 21 1.17 -0.90 16.31
C ASP A 21 1.14 0.54 16.84
N GLU A 22 2.11 1.37 16.49
CA GLU A 22 2.11 2.81 16.84
C GLU A 22 0.95 3.55 16.15
N ASP A 23 0.64 3.18 14.90
CA ASP A 23 -0.54 3.70 14.20
C ASP A 23 -1.85 3.29 14.89
N GLN A 24 -1.90 2.07 15.45
CA GLN A 24 -3.06 1.58 16.22
C GLN A 24 -3.23 2.35 17.52
N GLU A 25 -2.15 2.51 18.29
CA GLU A 25 -2.15 3.26 19.55
C GLU A 25 -2.62 4.70 19.31
N LEU A 26 -2.06 5.37 18.30
CA LEU A 26 -2.45 6.74 17.98
C LEU A 26 -3.91 6.84 17.50
N TRP A 27 -4.40 5.87 16.74
CA TRP A 27 -5.80 5.83 16.29
C TRP A 27 -6.78 5.67 17.46
N GLU A 28 -6.42 4.88 18.48
CA GLU A 28 -7.26 4.64 19.66
C GLU A 28 -7.20 5.80 20.65
N ASP A 29 -6.01 6.34 20.90
CA ASP A 29 -5.79 7.36 21.93
C ASP A 29 -6.10 8.79 21.44
N ASP A 30 -5.69 9.13 20.22
CA ASP A 30 -5.91 10.45 19.62
C ASP A 30 -6.07 10.38 18.08
N PRO A 31 -7.27 10.02 17.58
CA PRO A 31 -7.52 9.91 16.15
C PRO A 31 -7.37 11.24 15.39
N TYR A 32 -7.47 12.39 16.08
CA TYR A 32 -7.22 13.69 15.45
C TYR A 32 -5.72 13.86 15.17
N GLU A 33 -4.88 13.50 16.13
CA GLU A 33 -3.43 13.50 15.95
C GLU A 33 -3.01 12.47 14.89
N PHE A 34 -3.65 11.30 14.83
CA PHE A 34 -3.42 10.35 13.74
C PHE A 34 -3.65 10.98 12.36
N ILE A 35 -4.79 11.64 12.16
CA ILE A 35 -5.09 12.32 10.89
C ILE A 35 -4.07 13.44 10.65
N ARG A 36 -3.76 14.26 11.67
CA ARG A 36 -2.77 15.34 11.53
C ARG A 36 -1.44 14.76 11.08
N PHE A 37 -0.90 13.77 11.77
CA PHE A 37 0.38 13.15 11.48
C PHE A 37 0.42 12.50 10.08
N LYS A 38 -0.63 11.77 9.68
CA LYS A 38 -0.69 11.09 8.37
C LYS A 38 -0.82 12.05 7.18
N TYR A 39 -1.34 13.26 7.40
CA TYR A 39 -1.60 14.23 6.32
C TYR A 39 -0.84 15.55 6.49
N ASP A 40 0.11 15.62 7.42
CA ASP A 40 0.98 16.79 7.59
C ASP A 40 2.05 16.81 6.50
N VAL A 41 2.01 17.85 5.67
CA VAL A 41 2.95 18.10 4.57
C VAL A 41 4.39 18.24 5.07
N TYR A 42 4.60 18.62 6.33
CA TYR A 42 5.94 18.73 6.92
C TYR A 42 6.50 17.38 7.38
N GLU A 43 5.64 16.45 7.81
CA GLU A 43 6.06 15.09 8.19
C GLU A 43 6.53 14.29 6.97
N ASP A 44 6.02 14.60 5.77
CA ASP A 44 6.46 13.97 4.52
C ASP A 44 7.97 14.09 4.24
N PHE A 45 8.65 15.11 4.78
CA PHE A 45 10.09 15.30 4.54
C PHE A 45 10.97 14.31 5.31
N VAL A 46 10.48 13.76 6.42
CA VAL A 46 11.23 12.87 7.31
C VAL A 46 10.59 11.49 7.46
N SER A 47 9.36 11.33 6.96
CA SER A 47 8.60 10.10 7.09
C SER A 47 9.24 8.93 6.34
N PRO A 48 9.49 7.78 7.02
CA PRO A 48 9.98 6.57 6.36
C PRO A 48 8.97 6.03 5.34
N VAL A 49 7.67 6.28 5.55
CA VAL A 49 6.60 5.89 4.62
C VAL A 49 6.75 6.64 3.30
N THR A 50 6.94 7.95 3.34
CA THR A 50 7.10 8.79 2.15
C THR A 50 8.38 8.41 1.39
N ALA A 51 9.47 8.08 2.11
CA ALA A 51 10.68 7.54 1.51
C ALA A 51 10.45 6.17 0.83
N ALA A 52 9.71 5.27 1.47
CA ALA A 52 9.36 3.95 0.94
C ALA A 52 8.49 4.06 -0.33
N GLN A 53 7.48 4.93 -0.32
CA GLN A 53 6.65 5.26 -1.49
C GLN A 53 7.49 5.80 -2.65
N CYS A 54 8.39 6.74 -2.38
CA CYS A 54 9.29 7.31 -3.38
C CYS A 54 10.18 6.25 -4.02
N LEU A 55 10.72 5.34 -3.21
CA LEU A 55 11.54 4.21 -3.68
C LEU A 55 10.72 3.26 -4.54
N LEU A 56 9.52 2.87 -4.08
CA LEU A 56 8.60 1.98 -4.79
C LEU A 56 8.22 2.54 -6.16
N ARG A 57 7.77 3.80 -6.19
CA ARG A 57 7.40 4.51 -7.42
C ARG A 57 8.59 4.61 -8.36
N SER A 58 9.75 5.07 -7.86
CA SER A 58 10.96 5.21 -8.68
C SER A 58 11.46 3.87 -9.25
N ALA A 59 11.39 2.79 -8.46
CA ALA A 59 11.83 1.48 -8.89
C ALA A 59 10.93 0.90 -9.98
N THR A 60 9.62 1.03 -9.83
CA THR A 60 8.62 0.50 -10.79
C THR A 60 8.52 1.34 -12.07
N GLU A 61 8.74 2.65 -11.99
CA GLU A 61 8.75 3.57 -13.14
C GLU A 61 10.01 3.44 -13.99
N LYS A 62 11.19 3.47 -13.36
CA LYS A 62 12.47 3.57 -14.08
C LYS A 62 13.07 2.22 -14.47
N ARG A 63 12.69 1.12 -13.82
CA ARG A 63 13.30 -0.21 -14.05
C ARG A 63 12.31 -1.19 -14.68
N LYS A 64 12.67 -1.68 -15.87
CA LYS A 64 11.99 -2.83 -16.48
C LYS A 64 12.07 -4.06 -15.55
N GLN A 65 11.04 -4.89 -15.59
CA GLN A 65 10.91 -6.14 -14.82
C GLN A 65 10.75 -5.99 -13.29
N VAL A 66 10.46 -4.78 -12.78
CA VAL A 66 10.15 -4.60 -11.35
C VAL A 66 8.65 -4.56 -11.10
N LEU A 67 7.88 -3.84 -11.93
CA LEU A 67 6.44 -3.66 -11.73
C LEU A 67 5.67 -4.98 -11.70
N ASP A 68 5.94 -5.88 -12.65
CA ASP A 68 5.19 -7.14 -12.77
C ASP A 68 5.37 -8.04 -11.53
N PRO A 69 6.60 -8.31 -11.02
CA PRO A 69 6.77 -9.02 -9.75
C PRO A 69 6.11 -8.36 -8.54
N VAL A 70 6.14 -7.02 -8.47
CA VAL A 70 5.49 -6.27 -7.37
C VAL A 70 3.97 -6.43 -7.44
N MET A 71 3.38 -6.28 -8.62
CA MET A 71 1.93 -6.46 -8.78
C MET A 71 1.51 -7.92 -8.53
N ASN A 72 2.31 -8.90 -8.91
CA ASN A 72 2.05 -10.29 -8.59
C ASN A 72 2.03 -10.53 -7.07
N PHE A 73 2.98 -9.94 -6.33
CA PHE A 73 2.97 -9.97 -4.87
C PHE A 73 1.71 -9.33 -4.28
N CYS A 74 1.31 -8.15 -4.77
CA CYS A 74 0.07 -7.49 -4.33
C CYS A 74 -1.16 -8.38 -4.55
N VAL A 75 -1.28 -8.97 -5.75
CA VAL A 75 -2.41 -9.84 -6.11
C VAL A 75 -2.42 -11.12 -5.27
N GLN A 76 -1.26 -11.69 -4.94
CA GLN A 76 -1.16 -12.85 -4.05
C GLN A 76 -1.78 -12.56 -2.67
N ILE A 77 -1.42 -11.44 -2.05
CA ILE A 77 -1.96 -11.05 -0.73
C ILE A 77 -3.45 -10.69 -0.83
N LEU A 78 -3.89 -10.03 -1.90
CA LEU A 78 -5.30 -9.70 -2.11
C LEU A 78 -6.19 -10.93 -2.33
N ASN A 79 -5.63 -12.01 -2.87
CA ASN A 79 -6.32 -13.28 -3.11
C ASN A 79 -6.22 -14.25 -1.91
N THR A 80 -5.44 -13.94 -0.89
CA THR A 80 -5.47 -14.71 0.37
C THR A 80 -6.89 -14.67 0.95
N PRO A 81 -7.44 -15.82 1.40
CA PRO A 81 -8.76 -15.88 2.03
C PRO A 81 -8.91 -14.85 3.15
N ALA A 82 -10.09 -14.23 3.25
CA ALA A 82 -10.32 -13.13 4.18
C ALA A 82 -10.14 -13.55 5.65
N GLU A 83 -10.39 -14.82 5.96
CA GLU A 83 -10.30 -15.40 7.29
C GLU A 83 -8.84 -15.57 7.76
N THR A 84 -7.90 -15.70 6.83
CA THR A 84 -6.48 -15.95 7.12
C THR A 84 -5.59 -14.74 6.80
N ARG A 85 -6.18 -13.68 6.23
CA ARG A 85 -5.43 -12.50 5.81
C ARG A 85 -5.38 -11.50 6.94
N ASP A 86 -4.16 -11.06 7.27
CA ASP A 86 -3.95 -9.94 8.16
C ASP A 86 -4.50 -8.64 7.52
N PRO A 87 -5.46 -7.95 8.16
CA PRO A 87 -5.98 -6.67 7.68
C PRO A 87 -4.87 -5.62 7.44
N ARG A 88 -3.81 -5.61 8.26
CA ARG A 88 -2.68 -4.68 8.10
C ARG A 88 -1.88 -4.95 6.83
N GLN A 89 -1.74 -6.22 6.45
CA GLN A 89 -1.13 -6.58 5.18
C GLN A 89 -2.00 -6.13 4.01
N LYS A 90 -3.32 -6.27 4.12
CA LYS A 90 -4.25 -5.78 3.09
C LYS A 90 -4.13 -4.26 2.95
N ASP A 91 -4.13 -3.53 4.05
CA ASP A 91 -3.93 -2.08 4.11
C ASP A 91 -2.63 -1.68 3.38
N GLY A 92 -1.51 -2.31 3.72
CA GLY A 92 -0.22 -2.05 3.08
C GLY A 92 -0.21 -2.31 1.58
N ILE A 93 -0.90 -3.36 1.11
CA ILE A 93 -1.01 -3.62 -0.33
C ILE A 93 -1.88 -2.58 -1.04
N LEU A 94 -3.01 -2.18 -0.44
CA LEU A 94 -3.84 -1.11 -1.00
C LEU A 94 -3.06 0.21 -1.07
N HIS A 95 -2.27 0.50 -0.04
CA HIS A 95 -1.36 1.63 -0.01
C HIS A 95 -0.32 1.57 -1.14
N MET A 96 0.36 0.43 -1.34
CA MET A 96 1.30 0.23 -2.44
C MET A 96 0.65 0.42 -3.82
N ILE A 97 -0.55 -0.12 -4.03
CA ILE A 97 -1.28 0.04 -5.30
C ILE A 97 -1.68 1.50 -5.51
N GLY A 98 -2.13 2.19 -4.47
CA GLY A 98 -2.44 3.62 -4.50
C GLY A 98 -1.24 4.46 -4.92
N THR A 99 -0.06 4.20 -4.34
CA THR A 99 1.22 4.86 -4.71
C THR A 99 1.60 4.62 -6.17
N LEU A 100 1.21 3.49 -6.76
CA LEU A 100 1.51 3.11 -8.14
C LEU A 100 0.40 3.46 -9.14
N SER A 101 -0.71 4.04 -8.68
CA SER A 101 -1.93 4.25 -9.48
C SER A 101 -1.68 4.99 -10.79
N ASP A 102 -0.86 6.06 -10.78
CA ASP A 102 -0.53 6.85 -11.96
C ASP A 102 0.25 6.04 -13.02
N ILE A 103 1.12 5.12 -12.58
CA ILE A 103 1.89 4.21 -13.45
C ILE A 103 0.98 3.12 -14.00
N LEU A 104 0.10 2.55 -13.17
CA LEU A 104 -0.80 1.46 -13.52
C LEU A 104 -1.85 1.91 -14.56
N LEU A 105 -2.45 3.08 -14.35
CA LEU A 105 -3.47 3.64 -15.27
C LEU A 105 -2.91 3.99 -16.65
N LYS A 106 -1.61 4.26 -16.78
CA LYS A 106 -0.93 4.49 -18.07
C LYS A 106 -0.64 3.20 -18.83
N LYS A 107 -0.67 2.04 -18.19
CA LYS A 107 -0.31 0.73 -18.80
C LYS A 107 -1.57 -0.08 -19.10
N LYS A 108 -1.82 -0.34 -20.40
CA LYS A 108 -2.99 -1.11 -20.88
C LYS A 108 -3.20 -2.44 -20.16
N LYS A 109 -2.11 -3.16 -19.83
CA LYS A 109 -2.14 -4.43 -19.08
C LYS A 109 -2.88 -4.33 -17.73
N TYR A 110 -2.72 -3.21 -17.02
CA TYR A 110 -3.23 -3.03 -15.66
C TYR A 110 -4.51 -2.20 -15.62
N LYS A 111 -4.61 -1.18 -16.49
CA LYS A 111 -5.70 -0.21 -16.51
C LYS A 111 -7.08 -0.86 -16.43
N ASP A 112 -7.35 -1.85 -17.27
CA ASP A 112 -8.68 -2.46 -17.39
C ASP A 112 -9.03 -3.36 -16.17
N HIS A 113 -8.04 -3.75 -15.36
CA HIS A 113 -8.23 -4.55 -14.15
C HIS A 113 -8.38 -3.69 -12.88
N MET A 114 -8.04 -2.40 -12.93
CA MET A 114 -8.06 -1.52 -11.76
C MET A 114 -9.47 -1.37 -11.17
N GLU A 115 -10.47 -1.19 -12.04
CA GLU A 115 -11.87 -1.06 -11.59
C GLU A 115 -12.35 -2.32 -10.87
N SER A 116 -12.12 -3.50 -11.47
CA SER A 116 -12.45 -4.77 -10.85
C SER A 116 -11.77 -4.94 -9.49
N MET A 117 -10.48 -4.59 -9.38
CA MET A 117 -9.73 -4.65 -8.13
C MET A 117 -10.35 -3.74 -7.05
N LEU A 118 -10.74 -2.51 -7.38
CA LEU A 118 -11.40 -1.59 -6.46
C LEU A 118 -12.74 -2.15 -5.95
N VAL A 119 -13.58 -2.65 -6.86
CA VAL A 119 -14.89 -3.22 -6.50
C VAL A 119 -14.73 -4.43 -5.59
N HIS A 120 -13.80 -5.33 -5.88
CA HIS A 120 -13.66 -6.59 -5.14
C HIS A 120 -12.90 -6.42 -3.82
N HIS A 121 -11.90 -5.55 -3.76
CA HIS A 121 -11.00 -5.45 -2.61
C HIS A 121 -11.15 -4.18 -1.78
N VAL A 122 -11.54 -3.05 -2.38
CA VAL A 122 -11.64 -1.76 -1.67
C VAL A 122 -13.07 -1.51 -1.20
N PHE A 123 -14.08 -1.71 -2.04
CA PHE A 123 -15.46 -1.37 -1.67
C PHE A 123 -15.96 -2.19 -0.47
N ALA A 124 -15.53 -3.45 -0.36
CA ALA A 124 -15.83 -4.28 0.81
C ALA A 124 -15.28 -3.69 2.12
N GLU A 125 -14.18 -2.92 2.07
CA GLU A 125 -13.57 -2.33 3.26
C GLU A 125 -14.24 -1.02 3.70
N THR A 126 -15.06 -0.38 2.85
CA THR A 126 -15.79 0.84 3.23
C THR A 126 -16.78 0.61 4.39
N THR A 127 -17.20 -0.65 4.57
CA THR A 127 -18.06 -1.10 5.68
C THR A 127 -17.30 -1.95 6.70
N SER A 128 -15.97 -1.98 6.64
CA SER A 128 -15.13 -2.74 7.57
C SER A 128 -15.38 -2.30 9.02
N PRO A 129 -15.37 -3.20 10.02
CA PRO A 129 -15.42 -2.79 11.43
C PRO A 129 -14.18 -1.98 11.83
N LEU A 130 -13.04 -2.21 11.18
CA LEU A 130 -11.77 -1.54 11.44
C LEU A 130 -11.77 -0.13 10.84
N GLY A 131 -11.57 0.89 11.68
CA GLY A 131 -11.63 2.29 11.27
C GLY A 131 -10.59 2.68 10.23
N TYR A 132 -9.33 2.29 10.45
CA TYR A 132 -8.23 2.58 9.53
C TYR A 132 -8.44 1.92 8.15
N MET A 133 -9.04 0.74 8.09
CA MET A 133 -9.37 0.06 6.82
C MET A 133 -10.42 0.81 6.01
N ARG A 134 -11.39 1.46 6.68
CA ARG A 134 -12.37 2.32 6.00
C ARG A 134 -11.74 3.61 5.48
N ALA A 135 -10.71 4.12 6.18
CA ALA A 135 -10.05 5.37 5.84
C ALA A 135 -9.02 5.23 4.72
N ARG A 136 -8.51 4.02 4.48
CA ARG A 136 -7.53 3.70 3.43
C ARG A 136 -8.09 3.86 2.02
#